data_AF-A0AA47FGD7-F1
#
_entry.id   AF-A0AA47FGD7-F1
#
_cell.length_a   1.000
_cell.length_b   1.000
_cell.length_c   1.000
_cell.angle_alpha   90.00
_cell.angle_beta   90.00
_cell.angle_gamma   90.00
#
_symmetry.space_group_name_H-M   'P 1'
#
loop_
_entity.id
_entity.type
_entity.pdbx_description
1 polymer ?
#
loop_
_entity_poly.entity_id
_entity_poly.type
_entity_poly.pdbx_seq_one_letter_code
_entity_poly.pdbx_strand_id
1 'polypeptide(L)' 'MDYCYSAACGTYDPLETHAGWRNGDISLAGGFAILFDGEEESAAYRNMMIIAHIDDGHLDLVKQFPADMKFTVEAA' A
#
# COMPACT_ATOMS: atom_id res chain seq x y z
N MET A 1 2.24 -3.50 -11.35
CA MET A 1 1.39 -4.61 -10.85
C MET A 1 1.56 -4.64 -9.35
N ASP A 2 0.59 -4.19 -8.58
CA ASP A 2 0.73 -4.02 -7.12
C ASP A 2 0.72 -5.36 -6.35
N TYR A 3 1.31 -5.35 -5.16
CA TYR A 3 1.27 -6.50 -4.25
C TYR A 3 0.03 -6.39 -3.36
N CYS A 4 -1.02 -7.15 -3.66
CA CYS A 4 -2.28 -7.13 -2.93
C CYS A 4 -2.49 -8.43 -2.15
N TYR A 5 -2.70 -8.33 -0.84
CA TYR A 5 -2.91 -9.45 0.06
C TYR A 5 -4.09 -9.22 1.00
N SER A 6 -4.64 -10.30 1.54
CA SER A 6 -5.56 -10.20 2.68
C SER A 6 -4.80 -9.68 3.90
N ALA A 7 -5.33 -8.65 4.56
CA ALA A 7 -4.77 -8.19 5.82
C ALA A 7 -5.13 -9.19 6.93
N ALA A 8 -4.13 -9.70 7.67
CA ALA A 8 -4.37 -10.60 8.80
C ALA A 8 -4.96 -9.85 10.01
N CYS A 9 -4.58 -8.58 10.20
CA CYS A 9 -5.07 -7.68 11.23
C CYS A 9 -4.91 -6.22 10.76
N GLY A 10 -5.66 -5.31 11.39
CA GLY A 10 -5.62 -3.88 11.07
C GLY A 10 -6.98 -3.22 11.34
N THR A 11 -6.97 -1.92 11.63
CA THR A 11 -8.17 -1.12 11.78
C THR A 11 -8.30 -0.21 10.59
N TYR A 12 -9.41 -0.35 9.87
CA TYR A 12 -9.77 0.57 8.79
C TYR A 12 -10.60 1.72 9.35
N ASP A 13 -10.12 2.94 9.20
CA ASP A 13 -10.89 4.15 9.51
C ASP A 13 -11.31 4.86 8.22
N PRO A 14 -12.61 4.89 7.88
CA PRO A 14 -13.10 5.62 6.72
C PRO A 14 -12.72 7.12 6.71
N LEU A 15 -12.50 7.72 7.89
CA LEU A 15 -12.15 9.13 8.02
C LEU A 15 -10.69 9.43 7.66
N GLU A 16 -9.82 8.41 7.63
CA GLU A 16 -8.41 8.53 7.23
C GLU A 16 -8.20 8.21 5.74
N THR A 17 -9.28 7.96 5.00
CA THR A 17 -9.20 7.58 3.58
C THR A 17 -9.09 8.78 2.65
N HIS A 18 -8.44 8.58 1.51
CA HIS A 18 -8.35 9.56 0.43
C HIS A 18 -8.44 8.91 -0.95
N ALA A 19 -8.43 9.76 -1.98
CA ALA A 19 -8.41 9.34 -3.36
C ALA A 19 -6.98 9.21 -3.89
N GLY A 20 -6.71 8.11 -4.58
CA GLY A 20 -5.40 7.80 -5.15
C GLY A 20 -4.37 7.33 -4.14
N TRP A 21 -3.17 7.12 -4.66
CA TRP A 21 -1.97 6.76 -3.91
C TRP A 21 -0.75 7.33 -4.62
N ARG A 22 0.39 7.28 -3.95
CA ARG A 22 1.71 7.50 -4.52
C ARG A 22 2.47 6.18 -4.57
N ASN A 23 3.30 6.00 -5.59
CA ASN A 23 4.16 4.81 -5.67
C ASN A 23 5.05 4.76 -4.42
N GLY A 24 5.03 3.62 -3.72
CA GLY A 24 5.62 3.43 -2.40
C GLY A 24 4.60 3.37 -1.27
N ASP A 25 3.37 3.81 -1.49
CA ASP A 25 2.34 3.77 -0.45
C ASP A 25 1.96 2.34 -0.07
N ILE A 26 1.74 2.15 1.23
CA ILE A 26 1.20 0.93 1.81
C ILE A 26 -0.22 1.24 2.29
N SER A 27 -1.19 0.55 1.69
CA SER A 27 -2.62 0.77 1.94
C SER A 27 -3.23 -0.36 2.75
N LEU A 28 -4.15 -0.01 3.64
CA LEU A 28 -5.08 -0.93 4.28
C LEU A 28 -6.51 -0.57 3.83
N ALA A 29 -6.97 -1.13 2.71
CA ALA A 29 -8.28 -0.79 2.13
C ALA A 29 -8.95 -2.03 1.49
N GLY A 30 -9.63 -2.84 2.32
CA GLY A 30 -10.17 -4.15 1.89
C GLY A 30 -9.12 -5.26 1.81
N GLY A 31 -7.88 -4.95 2.21
CA GLY A 31 -6.70 -5.82 2.21
C GLY A 31 -5.45 -4.98 2.52
N PHE A 32 -4.30 -5.63 2.59
CA PHE A 32 -2.99 -4.98 2.65
C PHE A 32 -2.43 -4.88 1.24
N ALA A 33 -2.05 -3.68 0.79
CA ALA A 33 -1.46 -3.48 -0.53
C ALA A 33 -0.17 -2.66 -0.45
N ILE A 34 0.86 -3.07 -1.19
CA ILE A 34 2.01 -2.22 -1.51
C ILE A 34 1.79 -1.72 -2.94
N LEU A 35 1.61 -0.41 -3.06
CA LEU A 35 1.26 0.27 -4.30
C LEU A 35 2.54 0.85 -4.88
N PHE A 36 3.00 0.38 -6.03
CA PHE A 36 4.28 0.80 -6.61
C PHE A 36 4.20 1.03 -8.12
N ASP A 37 2.99 1.04 -8.65
CA ASP A 37 2.66 1.31 -10.04
C ASP A 37 1.31 2.03 -10.12
N GLY A 38 0.93 2.53 -11.30
CA GLY A 38 -0.42 3.05 -11.55
C GLY A 38 -0.82 4.35 -10.83
N GLU A 39 0.13 5.06 -10.20
CA GLU A 39 -0.11 6.35 -9.51
C GLU A 39 -0.88 7.37 -10.37
N GLU A 40 -0.60 7.45 -11.67
CA GLU A 40 -1.23 8.40 -12.61
C GLU A 40 -2.75 8.21 -12.75
N GLU A 41 -3.24 6.98 -12.60
CA GLU A 41 -4.66 6.62 -12.73
C GLU A 41 -5.34 6.41 -11.36
N SER A 42 -4.56 6.46 -10.28
CA SER A 42 -4.98 6.09 -8.92
C SER A 42 -6.16 6.91 -8.38
N ALA A 43 -6.34 8.16 -8.84
CA ALA A 43 -7.38 9.06 -8.35
C ALA A 43 -8.82 8.52 -8.53
N ALA A 44 -9.02 7.49 -9.36
CA ALA A 44 -10.30 6.79 -9.48
C ALA A 44 -10.69 6.01 -8.21
N TYR A 45 -9.71 5.63 -7.38
CA TYR A 45 -9.90 4.85 -6.15
C TYR A 45 -10.02 5.79 -4.95
N ARG A 46 -11.19 5.84 -4.30
CA ARG A 46 -11.54 6.91 -3.32
C ARG A 46 -11.45 6.52 -1.84
N ASN A 47 -11.16 5.25 -1.55
CA ASN A 47 -11.22 4.67 -0.21
C ASN A 47 -9.85 4.15 0.22
N MET A 48 -8.79 4.87 -0.13
CA MET A 48 -7.41 4.46 0.14
C MET A 48 -6.99 4.98 1.51
N MET A 49 -6.81 4.09 2.48
CA MET A 49 -6.22 4.42 3.78
C MET A 49 -4.74 4.05 3.72
N ILE A 50 -3.88 5.06 3.66
CA ILE A 50 -2.43 4.86 3.60
C ILE A 50 -1.88 4.83 5.02
N ILE A 51 -1.23 3.73 5.37
CA ILE A 51 -0.73 3.46 6.73
C ILE A 51 0.79 3.60 6.85
N ALA A 52 1.50 3.56 5.71
CA ALA A 52 2.93 3.76 5.63
C ALA A 52 3.33 4.12 4.19
N HIS A 53 4.57 4.60 4.03
CA HIS A 53 5.16 4.89 2.73
C HIS A 53 6.59 4.36 2.71
N ILE A 54 6.94 3.62 1.66
CA ILE A 54 8.30 3.14 1.42
C ILE A 54 9.10 4.30 0.83
N ASP A 55 10.27 4.58 1.41
CA ASP A 55 11.17 5.61 0.90
C ASP A 55 11.49 5.39 -0.58
N ASP A 56 11.35 6.44 -1.40
CA ASP A 56 11.56 6.45 -2.85
C ASP A 56 12.86 5.76 -3.28
N GLY A 57 13.93 5.90 -2.49
CA GLY A 57 15.24 5.28 -2.77
C GLY A 57 15.24 3.74 -2.74
N HIS A 58 14.17 3.12 -2.23
CA HIS A 58 14.02 1.68 -2.07
C HIS A 58 12.94 1.07 -2.97
N LEU A 59 12.23 1.85 -3.79
CA LEU A 59 11.13 1.35 -4.64
C LEU A 59 11.57 0.29 -5.64
N ASP A 60 12.80 0.38 -6.16
CA ASP A 60 13.31 -0.62 -7.09
C ASP A 60 13.56 -1.99 -6.43
N LEU A 61 13.74 -2.04 -5.11
CA LEU A 61 13.81 -3.30 -4.37
C LEU A 61 12.44 -3.95 -4.24
N VAL A 62 11.38 -3.13 -4.05
CA VAL A 62 10.00 -3.62 -3.94
C VAL A 62 9.58 -4.36 -5.20
N LYS A 63 9.94 -3.83 -6.38
CA LYS A 63 9.67 -4.47 -7.68
C LYS A 63 10.30 -5.85 -7.85
N GLN A 64 11.26 -6.21 -7.00
CA GLN A 64 11.99 -7.47 -7.04
C GLN A 64 11.49 -8.48 -5.99
N PHE A 65 10.42 -8.15 -5.26
CA PHE A 65 9.88 -9.04 -4.25
C PHE A 65 9.34 -10.35 -4.86
N PRO A 66 9.60 -11.51 -4.23
CA PRO A 66 9.04 -12.77 -4.66
C PRO A 66 7.51 -12.79 -4.48
N ALA A 67 6.85 -13.74 -5.13
CA ALA A 67 5.39 -13.85 -5.12
C ALA A 67 4.79 -14.03 -3.69
N ASP A 68 5.53 -14.68 -2.80
CA ASP A 68 5.15 -14.89 -1.39
C ASP A 68 6.13 -14.20 -0.46
N MET A 69 5.61 -13.29 0.38
CA MET A 69 6.37 -12.58 1.41
C MET A 69 5.55 -12.41 2.69
N LYS A 70 6.27 -12.27 3.81
CA LYS A 70 5.68 -11.89 5.09
C LYS A 70 6.17 -10.49 5.45
N PHE A 71 5.22 -9.56 5.60
CA PHE A 71 5.48 -8.21 6.09
C PHE A 71 5.14 -8.12 7.58
N THR A 72 5.86 -7.26 8.30
CA THR A 72 5.55 -6.87 9.67
C THR A 72 5.67 -5.35 9.74
N VAL A 73 4.60 -4.69 10.16
CA VAL A 73 4.53 -3.23 10.28
C VAL A 73 4.37 -2.91 11.75
N GLU A 74 5.26 -2.11 12.29
CA GLU A 74 5.28 -1.68 13.68
C GLU A 74 5.33 -0.16 13.71
N ALA A 75 4.65 0.45 14.68
CA ALA A 75 4.82 1.87 14.96
C ALA A 75 6.24 2.11 15.50
N ALA A 76 6.86 3.22 15.10
CA ALA A 76 8.20 3.61 15.54
C ALA A 76 8.27 3.95 17.04
#